data_AF-X6PDJ2-F1
#
_entry.id   AF-X6PDJ2-F1
#
_cell.length_a   1.000
_cell.length_b   1.000
_cell.length_c   1.000
_cell.angle_alpha   90.00
_cell.angle_beta   90.00
_cell.angle_gamma   90.00
#
_symmetry.space_group_name_H-M   'P 1'
#
loop_
_entity.id
_entity.type
_entity.pdbx_description
1 polymer ?
#
loop_
_entity_poly.entity_id
_entity_poly.type
_entity_poly.pdbx_seq_one_letter_code
_entity_poly.pdbx_strand_id
1 'polypeptide(L)'
;MSSRVDRLFILLQDEHNPLVRKTAAEQIGEISSISPDKTSTLLLKAVSLLFDKVWETRVAAGSCIQEICKHHAVYMAVANDDKAALEEALLPFLRTTKELNRSEILSNGKKLLSSFPDNESEENKIDEFLMTPKALSEKSLRSKLLLQRIGLAKRTQEVGTSCYALWSRKCIM
;
A
#
# COMPACT_ATOMS: atom_id res chain seq x y z
N MET A 1 -21.74 -10.79 -14.23
CA MET A 1 -21.17 -10.64 -15.58
C MET A 1 -19.70 -10.24 -15.43
N SER A 2 -18.75 -11.14 -15.68
CA SER A 2 -17.31 -10.86 -15.54
C SER A 2 -16.80 -10.09 -16.75
N SER A 3 -16.18 -8.93 -16.55
CA SER A 3 -15.53 -8.20 -17.65
C SER A 3 -14.28 -8.97 -18.14
N ARG A 4 -13.78 -8.65 -19.35
CA ARG A 4 -12.55 -9.26 -19.89
C ARG A 4 -11.35 -9.04 -18.96
N VAL A 5 -11.29 -7.87 -18.34
CA VAL A 5 -10.25 -7.49 -17.36
C VAL A 5 -10.36 -8.33 -16.10
N ASP A 6 -11.58 -8.56 -15.58
CA ASP A 6 -11.77 -9.38 -14.38
C ASP A 6 -11.32 -10.83 -14.63
N ARG A 7 -11.52 -11.36 -15.85
CA ARG A 7 -10.97 -12.67 -16.22
C ARG A 7 -9.45 -12.69 -16.14
N LEU A 8 -8.75 -11.66 -16.60
CA LEU A 8 -7.28 -11.59 -16.50
C LEU A 8 -6.80 -11.61 -15.04
N PHE A 9 -7.52 -10.96 -14.12
CA PHE A 9 -7.21 -11.01 -12.70
C PHE A 9 -7.46 -12.40 -12.09
N ILE A 10 -8.50 -13.11 -12.54
CA ILE A 10 -8.73 -14.51 -12.13
C ILE A 10 -7.58 -15.41 -12.62
N LEU A 11 -7.13 -15.24 -13.88
CA LEU A 11 -5.99 -16.00 -14.41
C LEU A 11 -4.71 -15.73 -13.60
N LEU A 12 -4.55 -14.50 -13.11
CA LEU A 12 -3.44 -14.12 -12.24
C LEU A 12 -3.50 -14.82 -10.86
N GLN A 13 -4.69 -15.10 -10.34
CA GLN A 13 -4.91 -15.77 -9.05
C GLN A 13 -4.83 -17.30 -9.12
N ASP A 14 -5.50 -17.92 -10.10
CA ASP A 14 -5.81 -19.35 -10.05
C ASP A 14 -4.86 -20.22 -10.89
N GLU A 15 -4.10 -19.66 -11.83
CA GLU A 15 -3.37 -20.49 -12.80
C GLU A 15 -2.00 -20.99 -12.32
N HIS A 16 -1.85 -22.31 -12.37
CA HIS A 16 -0.67 -23.04 -11.91
C HIS A 16 0.52 -22.88 -12.87
N ASN A 17 0.31 -22.29 -14.05
CA ASN A 17 1.35 -22.07 -15.05
C ASN A 17 1.96 -20.66 -14.90
N PRO A 18 3.26 -20.53 -14.58
CA PRO A 18 3.91 -19.23 -14.41
C PRO A 18 4.01 -18.43 -15.71
N LEU A 19 4.02 -19.07 -16.88
CA LEU A 19 4.05 -18.39 -18.17
C LEU A 19 2.75 -17.62 -18.41
N VAL A 20 1.60 -18.25 -18.11
CA VAL A 20 0.30 -17.62 -18.36
C VAL A 20 0.08 -16.44 -17.42
N ARG A 21 0.50 -16.56 -16.15
CA ARG A 21 0.50 -15.44 -15.20
C ARG A 21 1.31 -14.23 -15.69
N LYS A 22 2.46 -14.45 -16.32
CA LYS A 22 3.25 -13.38 -16.94
C LYS A 22 2.53 -12.74 -18.10
N THR A 23 1.97 -13.54 -19.01
CA THR A 23 1.22 -13.01 -20.17
C THR A 23 -0.04 -12.25 -19.73
N ALA A 24 -0.71 -12.69 -18.65
CA ALA A 24 -1.85 -11.98 -18.09
C ALA A 24 -1.43 -10.63 -17.51
N ALA A 25 -0.30 -10.56 -16.79
CA ALA A 25 0.27 -9.31 -16.29
C ALA A 25 0.64 -8.34 -17.43
N GLU A 26 1.25 -8.85 -18.50
CA GLU A 26 1.55 -8.09 -19.72
C GLU A 26 0.29 -7.48 -20.34
N GLN A 27 -0.75 -8.29 -20.52
CA GLN A 27 -2.02 -7.82 -21.06
C GLN A 27 -2.70 -6.75 -20.18
N ILE A 28 -2.61 -6.87 -18.85
CA ILE A 28 -3.16 -5.85 -17.95
C ILE A 28 -2.38 -4.52 -18.11
N GLY A 29 -1.06 -4.59 -18.24
CA GLY A 29 -0.20 -3.43 -18.51
C GLY A 29 -0.57 -2.72 -19.82
N GLU A 30 -0.74 -3.46 -20.91
CA GLU A 30 -1.15 -2.91 -22.20
C GLU A 30 -2.53 -2.26 -22.14
N ILE A 31 -3.51 -2.91 -21.49
CA ILE A 31 -4.85 -2.36 -21.29
C ILE A 31 -4.79 -1.06 -20.48
N SER A 32 -3.92 -1.00 -19.47
CA SER A 32 -3.68 0.21 -18.70
C SER A 32 -3.21 1.36 -19.60
N SER A 33 -2.31 1.08 -20.55
CA SER A 33 -1.79 2.08 -21.49
C SER A 33 -2.87 2.68 -22.40
N ILE A 34 -3.85 1.87 -22.80
CA ILE A 34 -4.91 2.29 -23.73
C ILE A 34 -5.98 3.12 -23.01
N SER A 35 -6.16 2.93 -21.70
CA SER A 35 -7.25 3.55 -20.93
C SER A 35 -6.72 4.16 -19.62
N PRO A 36 -6.13 5.37 -19.66
CA PRO A 36 -5.53 6.01 -18.49
C PRO A 36 -6.52 6.26 -17.33
N ASP A 37 -7.81 6.41 -17.65
CA ASP A 37 -8.86 6.66 -16.65
C ASP A 37 -9.09 5.49 -15.70
N LYS A 38 -8.82 4.25 -16.15
CA LYS A 38 -9.11 3.03 -15.38
C LYS A 38 -7.91 2.53 -14.59
N THR A 39 -6.75 3.14 -14.77
CA THR A 39 -5.45 2.72 -14.23
C THR A 39 -5.45 2.64 -12.71
N SER A 40 -6.02 3.66 -12.06
CA SER A 40 -6.19 3.71 -10.61
C SER A 40 -7.01 2.52 -10.09
N THR A 41 -8.08 2.14 -10.78
CA THR A 41 -8.91 0.98 -10.41
C THR A 41 -8.20 -0.35 -10.63
N LEU A 42 -7.39 -0.47 -11.69
CA LEU A 42 -6.57 -1.66 -11.96
C LEU A 42 -5.48 -1.83 -10.91
N LEU A 43 -4.81 -0.73 -10.53
CA LEU A 43 -3.80 -0.72 -9.49
C LEU A 43 -4.39 -1.09 -8.12
N LEU A 44 -5.56 -0.56 -7.76
CA LEU A 44 -6.22 -0.94 -6.51
C LEU A 44 -6.53 -2.45 -6.46
N LYS A 45 -6.99 -3.03 -7.58
CA LYS A 45 -7.20 -4.49 -7.69
C LYS A 45 -5.89 -5.26 -7.59
N ALA A 46 -4.83 -4.83 -8.27
CA ALA A 46 -3.53 -5.48 -8.19
C ALA A 46 -2.92 -5.41 -6.76
N VAL A 47 -3.11 -4.28 -6.06
CA VAL A 47 -2.65 -4.10 -4.67
C VAL A 47 -3.39 -5.03 -3.71
N SER A 48 -4.69 -5.27 -3.89
CA SER A 48 -5.39 -6.27 -3.05
C SER A 48 -4.79 -7.68 -3.19
N LEU A 49 -4.29 -8.03 -4.37
CA LEU A 49 -3.67 -9.34 -4.63
C LEU A 49 -2.27 -9.49 -4.02
N LEU A 50 -1.61 -8.38 -3.62
CA LEU A 50 -0.34 -8.45 -2.89
C LEU A 50 -0.51 -8.99 -1.46
N PHE A 51 -1.72 -8.93 -0.92
CA PHE A 51 -2.02 -9.40 0.43
C PHE A 51 -2.63 -10.80 0.48
N ASP A 52 -2.71 -11.49 -0.67
CA ASP A 52 -3.18 -12.86 -0.74
C ASP A 52 -2.24 -13.81 0.03
N LYS A 53 -2.83 -14.84 0.65
CA LYS A 53 -2.09 -15.85 1.43
C LYS A 53 -1.12 -16.64 0.54
N VAL A 54 -1.46 -16.82 -0.73
CA VAL A 54 -0.68 -17.57 -1.71
C VAL A 54 0.52 -16.75 -2.19
N TRP A 55 1.73 -17.27 -1.99
CA TRP A 55 2.99 -16.62 -2.41
C TRP A 55 3.01 -16.30 -3.91
N GLU A 56 2.57 -17.26 -4.72
CA GLU A 56 2.59 -17.18 -6.17
C GLU A 56 1.74 -16.05 -6.74
N THR A 57 0.57 -15.80 -6.14
CA THR A 57 -0.32 -14.69 -6.48
C THR A 57 0.33 -13.35 -6.15
N ARG A 58 1.08 -13.24 -5.03
CA ARG A 58 1.82 -12.03 -4.66
C ARG A 58 2.92 -11.68 -5.67
N VAL A 59 3.68 -12.67 -6.11
CA VAL A 59 4.74 -12.48 -7.12
C VAL A 59 4.16 -12.03 -8.47
N ALA A 60 3.03 -12.64 -8.88
CA ALA A 60 2.34 -12.27 -10.10
C ALA A 60 1.74 -10.86 -10.03
N ALA A 61 1.15 -10.49 -8.89
CA ALA A 61 0.62 -9.15 -8.65
C ALA A 61 1.73 -8.08 -8.71
N GLY A 62 2.90 -8.37 -8.14
CA GLY A 62 4.08 -7.50 -8.26
C GLY A 62 4.54 -7.31 -9.71
N SER A 63 4.53 -8.39 -10.50
CA SER A 63 4.87 -8.34 -11.94
C SER A 63 3.85 -7.51 -12.72
N CYS A 64 2.56 -7.64 -12.40
CA CYS A 64 1.48 -6.84 -12.99
C CYS A 64 1.65 -5.34 -12.70
N ILE A 65 1.95 -4.97 -11.45
CA ILE A 65 2.21 -3.57 -11.08
C ILE A 65 3.44 -3.04 -11.81
N GLN A 66 4.51 -3.83 -11.91
CA GLN A 66 5.69 -3.45 -12.66
C GLN A 66 5.36 -3.11 -14.12
N GLU A 67 4.54 -3.93 -14.79
CA GLU A 67 4.18 -3.71 -16.19
C GLU A 67 3.29 -2.49 -16.38
N ILE A 68 2.28 -2.31 -15.52
CA ILE A 68 1.48 -1.08 -15.47
C ILE A 68 2.39 0.15 -15.34
N CYS A 69 3.36 0.11 -14.41
CA CYS A 69 4.31 1.19 -14.23
C CYS A 69 5.21 1.42 -15.44
N LYS A 70 5.69 0.38 -16.14
CA LYS A 70 6.51 0.54 -17.36
C LYS A 70 5.77 1.30 -18.46
N HIS A 71 4.51 0.93 -18.72
CA HIS A 71 3.71 1.62 -19.72
C HIS A 71 3.38 3.06 -19.32
N HIS A 72 3.30 3.36 -18.03
CA HIS A 72 2.96 4.70 -17.50
C HIS A 72 4.18 5.57 -17.17
N ALA A 73 5.37 5.00 -17.09
CA ALA A 73 6.60 5.74 -16.80
C ALA A 73 6.93 6.79 -17.88
N VAL A 74 6.46 6.57 -19.12
CA VAL A 74 6.54 7.56 -20.20
C VAL A 74 5.74 8.84 -19.85
N TYR A 75 4.65 8.73 -19.09
CA TYR A 75 3.88 9.89 -18.62
C TYR A 75 4.62 10.69 -17.54
N MET A 76 5.38 10.02 -16.67
CA MET A 76 6.15 10.66 -15.60
C MET A 76 7.44 11.34 -16.09
N ALA A 77 7.99 10.95 -17.25
CA ALA A 77 9.14 11.63 -17.85
C ALA A 77 8.79 13.04 -18.37
N VAL A 78 7.52 13.32 -18.64
CA VAL A 78 7.03 14.67 -19.01
C VAL A 78 6.83 15.55 -17.77
N ALA A 79 6.60 14.97 -16.59
CA ALA A 79 6.48 15.68 -15.31
C ALA A 79 7.84 16.04 -14.66
N ASN A 80 8.95 15.86 -15.37
CA ASN A 80 10.29 16.17 -14.88
C ASN A 80 10.50 17.68 -14.61
N ASP A 81 9.65 18.55 -15.14
CA ASP A 81 9.69 19.99 -14.91
C ASP A 81 9.18 20.39 -13.51
N ASP A 82 8.42 19.51 -12.82
CA ASP A 82 7.81 19.79 -11.50
C ASP A 82 8.52 19.11 -10.32
N LYS A 83 9.66 18.46 -10.55
CA LYS A 83 10.40 17.71 -9.51
C LYS A 83 10.76 18.55 -8.30
N ALA A 84 11.15 19.80 -8.52
CA ALA A 84 11.53 20.72 -7.45
C ALA A 84 10.34 21.05 -6.52
N ALA A 85 9.13 21.24 -7.09
CA ALA A 85 7.92 21.51 -6.33
C ALA A 85 7.44 20.28 -5.53
N LEU A 86 7.64 19.08 -6.09
CA LEU A 86 7.29 17.82 -5.43
C LEU A 86 8.24 17.52 -4.26
N GLU A 87 9.53 17.82 -4.40
CA GLU A 87 10.50 17.72 -3.31
C GLU A 87 10.13 18.67 -2.18
N GLU A 88 9.87 19.96 -2.44
CA GLU A 88 9.47 20.92 -1.40
C GLU A 88 8.20 20.52 -0.62
N ALA A 89 7.21 19.92 -1.29
CA ALA A 89 5.99 19.44 -0.64
C ALA A 89 6.21 18.16 0.20
N LEU A 90 7.21 17.33 -0.12
CA LEU A 90 7.52 16.08 0.58
C LEU A 90 8.56 16.25 1.69
N LEU A 91 9.40 17.29 1.63
CA LEU A 91 10.42 17.62 2.64
C LEU A 91 9.90 17.66 4.09
N PRO A 92 8.67 18.11 4.41
CA PRO A 92 8.16 18.08 5.78
C PRO A 92 7.96 16.66 6.34
N PHE A 93 7.76 15.67 5.48
CA PHE A 93 7.52 14.27 5.87
C PHE A 93 8.75 13.36 5.68
N LEU A 94 9.64 13.71 4.76
CA LEU A 94 10.87 12.98 4.50
C LEU A 94 11.92 13.36 5.55
N ARG A 95 12.09 12.53 6.57
CA ARG A 95 13.27 12.64 7.44
C ARG A 95 14.52 12.41 6.60
N THR A 96 15.45 13.36 6.63
CA THR A 96 16.77 13.20 6.00
C THR A 96 17.44 11.96 6.59
N THR A 97 18.02 11.10 5.75
CA THR A 97 18.68 9.85 6.18
C THR A 97 19.77 10.04 7.24
N LYS A 98 20.32 11.26 7.32
CA LYS A 98 21.32 11.69 8.28
C LYS A 98 20.77 11.91 9.71
N GLU A 99 19.48 12.22 9.84
CA GLU A 99 18.82 12.52 11.12
C GLU A 99 18.15 11.29 11.76
N LEU A 100 18.24 10.12 11.11
CA LEU A 100 17.64 8.89 11.61
C LEU A 100 18.50 8.26 12.72
N ASN A 101 18.05 8.42 13.97
CA ASN A 101 18.64 7.81 15.15
C ASN A 101 18.35 6.30 15.22
N ARG A 102 19.34 5.49 14.85
CA ARG A 102 19.22 4.02 14.85
C ARG A 102 18.96 3.44 16.25
N SER A 103 19.57 4.02 17.28
CA SER A 103 19.44 3.57 18.67
C SER A 103 18.00 3.67 19.17
N GLU A 104 17.34 4.79 18.88
CA GLU A 104 15.94 5.04 19.26
C GLU A 104 14.97 4.08 18.54
N ILE A 105 15.22 3.80 17.25
CA ILE A 105 14.43 2.84 16.47
C ILE A 105 14.58 1.42 17.03
N LEU A 106 15.80 1.01 17.39
CA LEU A 106 16.04 -0.33 17.92
C LEU A 106 15.48 -0.51 19.33
N SER A 107 15.46 0.54 20.16
CA SER A 107 14.91 0.48 21.52
C SER A 107 13.39 0.59 21.57
N ASN A 108 12.82 1.48 20.75
CA ASN A 108 11.40 1.87 20.83
C ASN A 108 10.56 1.29 19.69
N GLY A 109 11.19 0.83 18.61
CA GLY A 109 10.50 0.29 17.44
C GLY A 109 9.77 -1.01 17.75
N LYS A 110 8.59 -1.16 17.16
CA LYS A 110 7.85 -2.42 17.21
C LYS A 110 8.59 -3.49 16.40
N LYS A 111 8.72 -4.68 16.98
CA LYS A 111 9.30 -5.84 16.29
C LYS A 111 8.34 -6.36 15.24
N LEU A 112 8.81 -6.48 14.00
CA LEU A 112 8.05 -7.10 12.91
C LEU A 112 8.21 -8.63 13.02
N LEU A 113 7.33 -9.26 13.79
CA LEU A 113 7.23 -10.72 13.84
C LEU A 113 6.33 -11.21 12.69
N SER A 114 6.42 -12.50 12.35
CA SER A 114 5.40 -13.13 11.51
C SER A 114 4.03 -12.89 12.13
N SER A 115 3.09 -12.41 11.33
CA SER A 115 1.68 -12.31 11.69
C SER A 115 1.14 -13.72 11.95
N PHE A 116 1.28 -14.20 13.19
CA PHE A 116 0.49 -15.33 13.65
C PHE A 116 -0.97 -14.88 13.68
N PRO A 117 -1.90 -15.67 13.11
CA PRO A 117 -3.29 -15.29 12.95
C PRO A 117 -4.04 -15.43 14.29
N ASP A 118 -3.59 -14.70 15.30
CA ASP A 118 -4.41 -14.44 16.47
C ASP A 118 -5.36 -13.31 16.06
N ASN A 119 -6.50 -13.69 15.49
CA ASN A 119 -7.55 -12.78 15.00
C ASN A 119 -8.14 -11.86 16.10
N GLU A 120 -7.66 -11.98 17.34
CA GLU A 120 -8.13 -11.23 18.51
C GLU A 120 -7.34 -9.95 18.78
N SER A 121 -6.16 -9.76 18.18
CA SER A 121 -5.40 -8.53 18.44
C SER A 121 -6.05 -7.32 17.74
N GLU A 122 -6.28 -6.25 18.49
CA GLU A 122 -6.76 -4.96 17.94
C GLU A 122 -5.80 -4.40 16.88
N GLU A 123 -4.52 -4.79 16.91
CA GLU A 123 -3.53 -4.41 15.90
C GLU A 123 -3.81 -5.06 14.54
N ASN A 124 -4.24 -6.33 14.51
CA ASN A 124 -4.62 -7.01 13.28
C ASN A 124 -5.87 -6.39 12.64
N LYS A 125 -6.85 -5.94 13.44
CA LYS A 125 -8.05 -5.24 12.95
C LYS A 125 -7.72 -3.87 12.36
N ILE A 126 -6.81 -3.14 13.00
CA ILE A 126 -6.31 -1.86 12.47
C ILE A 126 -5.55 -2.10 11.18
N ASP A 127 -4.70 -3.12 11.11
CA ASP A 127 -3.93 -3.44 9.91
C ASP A 127 -4.85 -3.87 8.75
N GLU A 128 -5.87 -4.67 9.00
CA GLU A 128 -6.90 -5.03 8.01
C GLU A 128 -7.69 -3.79 7.54
N PHE A 129 -8.09 -2.91 8.47
CA PHE A 129 -8.73 -1.64 8.14
C PHE A 129 -7.81 -0.75 7.29
N LEU A 130 -6.53 -0.69 7.63
CA LEU A 130 -5.53 0.05 6.86
C LEU A 130 -5.38 -0.51 5.45
N MET A 131 -5.66 -1.79 5.19
CA MET A 131 -5.62 -2.35 3.82
C MET A 131 -6.82 -1.94 2.94
N THR A 132 -7.86 -1.32 3.51
CA THR A 132 -9.00 -0.85 2.72
C THR A 132 -8.64 0.35 1.83
N PRO A 133 -9.28 0.49 0.65
CA PRO A 133 -9.04 1.63 -0.24
C PRO A 133 -9.35 2.98 0.41
N LYS A 134 -10.27 3.02 1.39
CA LYS A 134 -10.63 4.22 2.15
C LYS A 134 -9.54 4.64 3.13
N ALA A 135 -8.87 3.69 3.79
CA ALA A 135 -7.73 4.00 4.64
C ALA A 135 -6.46 4.32 3.83
N LEU A 136 -6.40 3.90 2.56
CA LEU A 136 -5.32 4.22 1.63
C LEU A 136 -5.28 5.71 1.25
N SER A 137 -6.44 6.37 1.20
CA SER A 137 -6.53 7.81 0.95
C SER A 137 -6.17 8.66 2.17
N GLU A 138 -6.25 8.10 3.38
CA GLU A 138 -5.97 8.80 4.63
C GLU A 138 -4.48 8.79 5.00
N LYS A 139 -3.70 9.55 4.23
CA LYS A 139 -2.22 9.66 4.38
C LYS A 139 -1.79 10.12 5.78
N SER A 140 -2.56 11.00 6.42
CA SER A 140 -2.22 11.61 7.72
C SER A 140 -2.25 10.60 8.87
N LEU A 141 -3.21 9.68 8.89
CA LEU A 141 -3.35 8.66 9.93
C LEU A 141 -2.22 7.64 9.82
N ARG A 142 -1.99 7.12 8.61
CA ARG A 142 -0.91 6.15 8.34
C ARG A 142 0.45 6.69 8.73
N SER A 143 0.73 7.94 8.37
CA SER A 143 2.02 8.52 8.70
C SER A 143 2.21 8.73 10.21
N LYS A 144 1.14 9.06 10.95
CA LYS A 144 1.19 9.15 12.42
C LYS A 144 1.44 7.78 13.07
N LEU A 145 0.70 6.76 12.64
CA LEU A 145 0.89 5.38 13.12
C LEU A 145 2.28 4.85 12.79
N LEU A 146 2.79 5.13 11.59
CA LEU A 146 4.14 4.75 11.19
C LEU A 146 5.18 5.36 12.13
N LEU A 147 5.13 6.67 12.38
CA LEU A 147 6.06 7.36 13.29
C LEU A 147 6.03 6.81 14.71
N GLN A 148 4.86 6.39 15.18
CA GLN A 148 4.69 5.71 16.47
C GLN A 148 5.29 4.30 16.46
N ARG A 149 5.07 3.51 15.40
CA ARG A 149 5.55 2.13 15.29
C ARG A 149 7.07 2.04 15.12
N ILE A 150 7.69 2.99 14.42
CA ILE A 150 9.16 3.07 14.30
C ILE A 150 9.84 3.63 15.56
N GLY A 151 9.07 4.08 16.57
CA GLY A 151 9.61 4.57 17.83
C GLY A 151 10.21 5.98 17.78
N LEU A 152 9.95 6.74 16.70
CA LEU A 152 10.50 8.08 16.47
C LEU A 152 9.55 9.22 16.87
N ALA A 153 8.30 8.91 17.19
CA ALA A 153 7.45 9.81 17.95
C ALA A 153 7.76 9.58 19.42
N LYS A 154 8.14 10.65 20.15
CA LYS A 154 8.05 10.62 21.62
C LYS A 154 6.63 10.16 21.91
N ARG A 155 6.49 9.10 22.72
CA ARG A 155 5.18 8.67 23.25
C ARG A 155 4.64 9.91 23.95
N THR A 156 3.86 10.72 23.25
CA THR A 156 3.29 11.93 23.82
C THR A 156 2.57 11.43 25.04
N GLN A 157 3.07 11.84 26.21
CA GLN A 157 2.28 11.83 27.41
C GLN A 157 0.94 12.43 26.99
N GLU A 158 -0.14 11.68 27.23
CA GLU A 158 -1.50 11.97 26.80
C GLU A 158 -1.85 11.69 25.33
N VAL A 159 -1.74 10.42 24.91
CA VAL A 159 -2.90 9.80 24.23
C VAL A 159 -3.27 8.52 24.98
N GLY A 160 -3.50 8.68 26.28
CA GLY A 160 -4.57 7.91 26.89
C GLY A 160 -5.86 8.29 26.14
N THR A 161 -6.62 7.28 25.75
CA THR A 161 -8.06 7.34 25.40
C THR A 161 -8.52 8.12 24.17
N SER A 162 -7.79 9.03 23.52
CA SER A 162 -8.43 9.88 22.47
C SER A 162 -8.56 9.26 21.06
N CYS A 163 -7.55 8.53 20.55
CA CYS A 163 -7.66 7.96 19.18
C CYS A 163 -8.65 6.78 19.08
N TYR A 164 -8.76 5.94 20.11
CA TYR A 164 -9.80 4.89 20.17
C TYR A 164 -11.19 5.50 20.43
N ALA A 165 -11.30 6.56 21.24
CA ALA A 165 -12.59 7.22 21.51
C ALA A 165 -13.17 7.98 20.30
N LEU A 166 -12.31 8.49 19.41
CA LEU A 166 -12.75 9.12 18.16
C LEU A 166 -13.25 8.10 17.13
N TRP A 167 -12.82 6.84 17.22
CA TRP A 167 -13.27 5.77 16.33
C TRP A 167 -14.66 5.23 16.74
N SER A 168 -14.90 5.00 18.04
CA SER A 168 -16.23 4.55 18.53
C SER A 168 -17.36 5.56 18.31
N ARG A 169 -17.05 6.87 18.20
CA ARG A 169 -18.08 7.91 17.98
C ARG A 169 -18.47 8.10 16.51
N LYS A 170 -17.66 7.62 15.57
CA LYS A 170 -17.89 7.80 14.12
C LYS A 170 -18.52 6.60 13.41
N CYS A 171 -18.70 5.48 14.12
CA CYS A 171 -19.32 4.26 13.59
C CYS A 171 -20.74 3.99 14.13
N ILE A 172 -21.33 4.90 14.92
CA ILE A 172 -22.69 4.76 15.50
C ILE A 172 -23.65 5.86 14.98
N MET A 173 -23.33 6.52 13.86
CA MET A 173 -24.31 7.34 13.11
C MET A 173 -24.24 7.02 11.63
#